data_AF-A0A352T1A4-F1
#
_entry.id   AF-A0A352T1A4-F1
#
_cell.length_a   1.000
_cell.length_b   1.000
_cell.length_c   1.000
_cell.angle_alpha   90.00
_cell.angle_beta   90.00
_cell.angle_gamma   90.00
#
_symmetry.space_group_name_H-M   'P 1'
#
loop_
_entity.id
_entity.type
_entity.pdbx_description
1 polymer ?
#
loop_
_entity_poly.entity_id
_entity_poly.type
_entity_poly.pdbx_seq_one_letter_code
_entity_poly.pdbx_strand_id
1 'polypeptide(L)'
;MATPPCFCLIIIMEHEIVKLGKHMGCAVTPIYFRKNIVPEFQCNFRQKGLYNMKNDLKFNEIEAMLPAYVKDMGNCTEIVTAETSFIESATVETCKKRMADYYNISLYHNRINYGNELGITNRVPVVINETRVFIYVNFRKPLFKHDAAYGFVDLSAVKQIYNESGRASILMNSGQIIQTRQSLKSLKKSILHGKLARGIYMEKHKL
;
A
#
# COMPACT_ATOMS: atom_id res chain seq x y z
N MET A 1 -41.81 -11.08 -24.63
CA MET A 1 -41.28 -9.75 -24.24
C MET A 1 -41.69 -9.48 -22.81
N ALA A 2 -40.75 -9.44 -21.87
CA ALA A 2 -41.00 -8.97 -20.52
C ALA A 2 -39.72 -8.29 -20.01
N THR A 3 -39.85 -7.00 -19.71
CA THR A 3 -38.84 -6.11 -19.14
C THR A 3 -38.51 -6.50 -17.70
N PRO A 4 -37.24 -6.38 -17.23
CA PRO A 4 -36.93 -6.60 -15.83
C PRO A 4 -37.36 -5.39 -14.97
N PRO A 5 -37.85 -5.60 -13.74
CA PRO A 5 -38.22 -4.51 -12.84
C PRO A 5 -36.99 -3.87 -12.20
N CYS A 6 -36.97 -2.53 -12.19
CA CYS A 6 -36.05 -1.72 -11.40
C CYS A 6 -36.22 -2.02 -9.90
N PHE A 7 -35.15 -2.42 -9.23
CA PHE A 7 -35.12 -2.45 -7.77
C PHE A 7 -34.43 -1.18 -7.25
N CYS A 8 -35.23 -0.32 -6.64
CA CYS A 8 -34.79 0.82 -5.87
C CYS A 8 -34.31 0.30 -4.50
N LEU A 9 -33.01 0.39 -4.22
CA LEU A 9 -32.44 -0.03 -2.94
C LEU A 9 -32.54 1.11 -1.93
N ILE A 10 -33.52 1.03 -1.02
CA ILE A 10 -33.57 1.90 0.16
C ILE A 10 -32.68 1.27 1.23
N ILE A 11 -31.58 1.92 1.57
CA ILE A 11 -30.69 1.52 2.66
C ILE A 11 -31.23 2.15 3.94
N ILE A 12 -31.77 1.33 4.84
CA ILE A 12 -31.99 1.73 6.25
C ILE A 12 -30.93 1.01 7.08
N MET A 13 -29.99 1.78 7.63
CA MET A 13 -29.13 1.33 8.72
C MET A 13 -29.72 1.84 10.03
N GLU A 14 -30.06 0.94 10.95
CA GLU A 14 -29.40 0.81 12.25
C GLU A 14 -30.20 -0.08 13.22
N HIS A 15 -29.44 -0.56 14.21
CA HIS A 15 -29.79 -1.28 15.41
C HIS A 15 -31.18 -0.96 16.02
N GLU A 16 -32.01 -1.98 16.23
CA GLU A 16 -32.62 -2.34 17.53
C GLU A 16 -33.67 -3.46 17.38
N ILE A 17 -33.78 -4.27 18.43
CA ILE A 17 -34.71 -5.41 18.53
C ILE A 17 -36.12 -4.88 18.80
N VAL A 18 -37.08 -5.12 17.91
CA VAL A 18 -38.52 -5.00 18.22
C VAL A 18 -39.27 -6.25 17.74
N LYS A 19 -39.86 -6.97 18.70
CA LYS A 19 -40.83 -8.06 18.50
C LYS A 19 -42.05 -7.51 17.76
N LEU A 20 -42.57 -8.22 16.76
CA LEU A 20 -44.00 -8.22 16.43
C LEU A 20 -44.41 -9.57 15.83
N GLY A 21 -45.47 -10.12 16.41
CA GLY A 21 -46.03 -11.42 16.09
C GLY A 21 -46.90 -11.43 14.83
N LYS A 22 -47.01 -12.65 14.28
CA LYS A 22 -47.98 -13.20 13.32
C LYS A 22 -49.17 -12.30 12.94
N HIS A 23 -49.39 -12.11 11.63
CA HIS A 23 -50.56 -12.69 10.96
C HIS A 23 -50.47 -12.63 9.42
N MET A 24 -50.76 -13.79 8.80
CA MET A 24 -51.33 -14.04 7.47
C MET A 24 -50.51 -13.79 6.19
N GLY A 25 -50.17 -14.90 5.53
CA GLY A 25 -50.81 -15.16 4.24
C GLY A 25 -50.05 -14.78 2.97
N CYS A 26 -48.72 -14.94 2.92
CA CYS A 26 -48.02 -15.10 1.65
C CYS A 26 -46.79 -15.97 1.86
N ALA A 27 -46.60 -16.97 1.01
CA ALA A 27 -45.43 -17.84 1.06
C ALA A 27 -44.18 -17.04 0.66
N VAL A 28 -43.61 -16.32 1.61
CA VAL A 28 -42.23 -15.86 1.50
C VAL A 28 -41.39 -17.09 1.81
N THR A 29 -40.90 -17.79 0.78
CA THR A 29 -39.77 -18.68 0.99
C THR A 29 -38.68 -17.85 1.66
N PRO A 30 -38.28 -18.16 2.90
CA PRO A 30 -37.11 -17.52 3.47
C PRO A 30 -35.96 -17.99 2.59
N ILE A 31 -35.41 -17.09 1.78
CA ILE A 31 -34.05 -17.27 1.33
C ILE A 31 -33.25 -17.14 2.62
N TYR A 32 -32.99 -18.27 3.25
CA TYR A 32 -31.94 -18.39 4.25
C TYR A 32 -30.66 -18.06 3.49
N PHE A 33 -30.30 -16.77 3.45
CA PHE A 33 -28.90 -16.41 3.30
C PHE A 33 -28.23 -17.08 4.49
N ARG A 34 -27.57 -18.20 4.20
CA ARG A 34 -26.57 -18.78 5.10
C ARG A 34 -25.73 -17.59 5.56
N LYS A 35 -25.87 -17.23 6.85
CA LYS A 35 -24.74 -16.72 7.61
C LYS A 35 -23.57 -17.63 7.24
N ASN A 36 -22.48 -17.03 6.77
CA ASN A 36 -21.24 -17.63 6.27
C ASN A 36 -20.97 -17.41 4.77
N ILE A 37 -21.14 -16.18 4.29
CA ILE A 37 -20.20 -15.59 3.33
C ILE A 37 -19.76 -14.22 3.86
N VAL A 38 -19.17 -14.21 5.05
CA VAL A 38 -17.91 -13.47 5.15
C VAL A 38 -16.99 -14.22 4.20
N PRO A 39 -16.37 -13.59 3.18
CA PRO A 39 -15.18 -14.21 2.67
C PRO A 39 -14.29 -14.35 3.91
N GLU A 40 -14.02 -15.59 4.30
CA GLU A 40 -12.87 -15.91 5.12
C GLU A 40 -11.66 -15.37 4.34
N PHE A 41 -11.40 -14.08 4.46
CA PHE A 41 -10.07 -13.56 4.33
C PHE A 41 -9.36 -14.13 5.54
N GLN A 42 -8.85 -15.34 5.34
CA GLN A 42 -7.78 -15.89 6.16
C GLN A 42 -6.78 -14.75 6.31
N CYS A 43 -6.77 -14.17 7.51
CA CYS A 43 -5.67 -13.42 8.03
C CYS A 43 -4.48 -14.39 7.98
N ASN A 44 -3.79 -14.41 6.84
CA ASN A 44 -2.56 -15.14 6.69
C ASN A 44 -1.54 -14.41 7.57
N PHE A 45 -1.46 -14.83 8.82
CA PHE A 45 -0.23 -14.78 9.59
C PHE A 45 0.83 -15.48 8.76
N ARG A 46 1.54 -14.72 7.92
CA ARG A 46 2.60 -15.23 7.07
C ARG A 46 3.87 -15.41 7.92
N GLN A 47 3.85 -16.39 8.81
CA GLN A 47 5.07 -17.03 9.26
C GLN A 47 5.51 -17.99 8.15
N LYS A 48 6.52 -17.56 7.38
CA LYS A 48 7.65 -18.38 6.88
C LYS A 48 8.51 -17.47 6.03
N GLY A 49 9.63 -17.02 6.61
CA GLY A 49 10.69 -16.38 5.85
C GLY A 49 11.23 -17.35 4.82
N LEU A 50 10.94 -17.11 3.55
CA LEU A 50 11.75 -17.64 2.46
C LEU A 50 13.03 -16.82 2.42
N TYR A 51 14.09 -17.35 3.03
CA TYR A 51 15.45 -16.94 2.73
C TYR A 51 15.78 -17.44 1.32
N ASN A 52 15.67 -16.56 0.32
CA ASN A 52 16.20 -16.88 -1.00
C ASN A 52 17.70 -16.53 -1.05
N MET A 53 18.52 -17.55 -1.27
CA MET A 53 19.91 -17.42 -1.68
C MET A 53 19.95 -16.71 -3.04
N LYS A 54 20.57 -15.52 -3.08
CA LYS A 54 20.93 -14.76 -4.30
C LYS A 54 19.87 -14.77 -5.41
N ASN A 55 18.70 -14.17 -5.13
CA ASN A 55 17.93 -13.59 -6.23
C ASN A 55 18.55 -12.23 -6.55
N ASP A 56 19.02 -12.04 -7.77
CA ASP A 56 19.38 -10.70 -8.24
C ASP A 56 18.15 -9.81 -8.10
N LEU A 57 18.30 -8.72 -7.34
CA LEU A 57 17.20 -7.81 -7.03
C LEU A 57 16.77 -7.09 -8.30
N LYS A 58 15.60 -7.47 -8.83
CA LYS A 58 15.02 -6.85 -10.03
C LYS A 58 14.28 -5.56 -9.68
N PHE A 59 14.98 -4.44 -9.72
CA PHE A 59 14.44 -3.12 -9.35
C PHE A 59 13.25 -2.63 -10.19
N ASN A 60 13.03 -3.20 -11.38
CA ASN A 60 11.89 -2.92 -12.25
C ASN A 60 10.61 -3.69 -11.84
N GLU A 61 10.69 -4.66 -10.94
CA GLU A 61 9.54 -5.44 -10.46
C GLU A 61 9.09 -5.02 -9.04
N ILE A 62 9.83 -4.13 -8.38
CA ILE A 62 9.57 -3.72 -7.00
C ILE A 62 8.34 -2.80 -6.93
N GLU A 63 7.34 -3.21 -6.15
CA GLU A 63 6.18 -2.41 -5.79
C GLU A 63 6.37 -1.66 -4.45
N ALA A 64 7.10 -2.28 -3.51
CA ALA A 64 7.44 -1.64 -2.23
C ALA A 64 8.72 -2.20 -1.60
N MET A 65 9.36 -1.38 -0.78
CA MET A 65 10.50 -1.74 0.07
C MET A 65 10.18 -1.33 1.52
N LEU A 66 10.01 -2.31 2.40
CA LEU A 66 9.58 -2.09 3.77
C LEU A 66 10.70 -2.46 4.75
N PRO A 67 10.90 -1.69 5.82
CA PRO A 67 11.86 -2.06 6.85
C PRO A 67 11.36 -3.29 7.63
N ALA A 68 12.17 -4.35 7.67
CA ALA A 68 11.86 -5.60 8.34
C ALA A 68 12.89 -5.91 9.44
N TYR A 69 12.44 -6.62 10.47
CA TYR A 69 13.32 -7.18 11.51
C TYR A 69 13.32 -8.69 11.37
N VAL A 70 14.47 -9.25 11.00
CA VAL A 70 14.66 -10.68 10.96
C VAL A 70 15.62 -11.06 12.08
N LYS A 71 15.20 -12.03 12.89
CA LYS A 71 15.99 -12.55 14.01
C LYS A 71 17.37 -12.95 13.48
N ASP A 72 18.41 -12.56 14.20
CA ASP A 72 19.83 -12.86 13.90
C ASP A 72 20.41 -12.19 12.63
N MET A 73 19.62 -11.40 11.87
CA MET A 73 20.11 -10.59 10.74
C MET A 73 20.08 -9.08 10.99
N GLY A 74 19.26 -8.62 11.94
CA GLY A 74 19.11 -7.19 12.24
C GLY A 74 18.20 -6.46 11.24
N ASN A 75 18.66 -5.30 10.74
CA ASN A 75 17.89 -4.42 9.86
C ASN A 75 17.91 -4.95 8.42
N CYS A 76 16.80 -5.55 8.01
CA CYS A 76 16.57 -6.05 6.66
C CYS A 76 15.50 -5.23 5.94
N THR A 77 15.28 -5.56 4.68
CA THR A 77 14.21 -4.98 3.87
C THR A 77 13.33 -6.10 3.35
N GLU A 78 12.03 -6.02 3.57
CA GLU A 78 11.07 -6.81 2.81
C GLU A 78 10.85 -6.12 1.46
N ILE A 79 11.19 -6.83 0.39
CA ILE A 79 10.92 -6.43 -0.99
C ILE A 79 9.59 -7.05 -1.38
N VAL A 80 8.66 -6.22 -1.85
CA VAL A 80 7.36 -6.64 -2.35
C VAL A 80 7.34 -6.45 -3.87
N THR A 81 7.06 -7.51 -4.60
CA THR A 81 6.77 -7.52 -6.05
C THR A 81 5.33 -7.91 -6.27
N ALA A 82 4.83 -7.84 -7.51
CA ALA A 82 3.45 -8.22 -7.81
C ALA A 82 3.13 -9.69 -7.48
N GLU A 83 4.13 -10.57 -7.55
CA GLU A 83 3.95 -12.01 -7.36
C GLU A 83 4.17 -12.45 -5.91
N THR A 84 5.13 -11.84 -5.20
CA THR A 84 5.53 -12.30 -3.88
C THR A 84 6.24 -11.20 -3.07
N SER A 85 6.55 -11.52 -1.81
CA SER A 85 7.50 -10.77 -1.01
C SER A 85 8.66 -11.65 -0.56
N PHE A 86 9.84 -11.04 -0.37
CA PHE A 86 11.04 -11.73 0.12
C PHE A 86 11.91 -10.77 0.93
N ILE A 87 12.81 -11.33 1.76
CA ILE A 87 13.71 -10.54 2.59
C ILE A 87 15.06 -10.34 1.87
N GLU A 88 15.44 -9.09 1.71
CA GLU A 88 16.79 -8.66 1.35
C GLU A 88 17.59 -8.36 2.62
N SER A 89 18.80 -8.91 2.73
CA SER A 89 19.70 -8.74 3.88
C SER A 89 20.39 -7.37 3.90
N ALA A 90 19.74 -6.34 3.37
CA ALA A 90 20.23 -4.97 3.30
C ALA A 90 19.19 -4.02 3.87
N THR A 91 19.64 -2.87 4.37
CA THR A 91 18.75 -1.83 4.88
C THR A 91 17.96 -1.18 3.74
N VAL A 92 16.81 -0.60 4.06
CA VAL A 92 15.98 0.12 3.08
C VAL A 92 16.79 1.23 2.39
N GLU A 93 17.67 1.91 3.14
CA GLU A 93 18.55 2.95 2.60
C GLU A 93 19.55 2.37 1.59
N THR A 94 20.11 1.19 1.86
CA THR A 94 20.99 0.48 0.93
C THR A 94 20.23 0.06 -0.33
N CYS A 95 19.03 -0.50 -0.19
CA CYS A 95 18.19 -0.88 -1.33
C CYS A 95 17.82 0.34 -2.19
N LYS A 96 17.49 1.47 -1.56
CA LYS A 96 17.20 2.74 -2.25
C LYS A 96 18.41 3.26 -3.04
N LYS A 97 19.62 3.17 -2.49
CA LYS A 97 20.85 3.57 -3.20
C LYS A 97 21.10 2.66 -4.40
N ARG A 98 21.05 1.34 -4.22
CA ARG A 98 21.20 0.37 -5.32
C ARG A 98 20.13 0.56 -6.41
N MET A 99 18.90 0.89 -6.03
CA MET A 99 17.83 1.24 -6.97
C MET A 99 18.20 2.50 -7.77
N ALA A 100 18.71 3.54 -7.10
CA ALA A 100 19.15 4.75 -7.78
C ALA A 100 20.31 4.48 -8.76
N ASP A 101 21.27 3.65 -8.35
CA ASP A 101 22.39 3.22 -9.20
C ASP A 101 21.89 2.44 -10.42
N TYR A 102 20.95 1.51 -10.23
CA TYR A 102 20.35 0.72 -11.33
C TYR A 102 19.69 1.60 -12.39
N TYR A 103 18.98 2.65 -11.99
CA TYR A 103 18.34 3.59 -12.91
C TYR A 103 19.24 4.78 -13.31
N ASN A 104 20.50 4.79 -12.89
CA ASN A 104 21.45 5.88 -13.14
C ASN A 104 20.94 7.27 -12.69
N ILE A 105 20.22 7.34 -11.56
CA ILE A 105 19.70 8.60 -11.01
C ILE A 105 20.51 9.08 -9.81
N SER A 106 20.70 10.39 -9.71
CA SER A 106 21.33 11.00 -8.53
C SER A 106 20.28 11.30 -7.45
N LEU A 107 20.32 10.57 -6.33
CA LEU A 107 19.45 10.82 -5.18
C LEU A 107 19.59 12.25 -4.60
N TYR A 108 20.80 12.81 -4.69
CA TYR A 108 21.09 14.18 -4.28
C TYR A 108 20.32 15.19 -5.14
N HIS A 109 20.48 15.12 -6.46
CA HIS A 109 19.78 16.02 -7.39
C HIS A 109 18.27 15.78 -7.37
N ASN A 110 17.81 14.54 -7.24
CA ASN A 110 16.39 14.24 -7.03
C ASN A 110 15.84 15.01 -5.82
N ARG A 111 16.53 14.96 -4.67
CA ARG A 111 16.07 15.64 -3.46
C ARG A 111 15.98 17.17 -3.66
N ILE A 112 16.97 17.77 -4.32
CA ILE A 112 16.98 19.23 -4.57
C ILE A 112 15.89 19.60 -5.56
N ASN A 113 15.84 18.92 -6.70
CA ASN A 113 14.95 19.25 -7.80
C ASN A 113 13.48 19.14 -7.39
N TYR A 114 13.07 18.04 -6.75
CA TYR A 114 11.67 17.88 -6.35
C TYR A 114 11.39 18.48 -4.97
N GLY A 115 12.37 18.54 -4.08
CA GLY A 115 12.18 19.12 -2.75
C GLY A 115 11.87 20.62 -2.82
N ASN A 116 12.58 21.36 -3.67
CA ASN A 116 12.35 22.79 -3.86
C ASN A 116 10.98 23.08 -4.48
N GLU A 117 10.64 22.38 -5.57
CA GLU A 117 9.36 22.54 -6.29
C GLU A 117 8.15 22.18 -5.42
N LEU A 118 8.29 21.16 -4.57
CA LEU A 118 7.24 20.73 -3.65
C LEU A 118 7.23 21.50 -2.33
N GLY A 119 8.21 22.37 -2.08
CA GLY A 119 8.38 23.07 -0.80
C GLY A 119 8.61 22.14 0.40
N ILE A 120 9.29 21.00 0.20
CA ILE A 120 9.57 20.02 1.26
C ILE A 120 11.06 19.63 1.30
N THR A 121 11.63 19.60 2.50
CA THR A 121 13.05 19.27 2.70
C THR A 121 13.29 17.80 3.08
N ASN A 122 12.24 17.11 3.54
CA ASN A 122 12.26 15.75 4.06
C ASN A 122 11.19 14.89 3.37
N ARG A 123 11.49 13.60 3.19
CA ARG A 123 10.58 12.63 2.54
C ARG A 123 10.18 13.04 1.12
N VAL A 124 11.12 13.66 0.40
CA VAL A 124 10.97 14.02 -1.01
C VAL A 124 10.85 12.74 -1.83
N PRO A 125 9.79 12.54 -2.62
CA PRO A 125 9.65 11.34 -3.46
C PRO A 125 10.89 11.06 -4.31
N VAL A 126 11.21 9.78 -4.51
CA VAL A 126 12.26 9.38 -5.46
C VAL A 126 11.60 9.20 -6.81
N VAL A 127 11.85 10.14 -7.72
CA VAL A 127 11.28 10.17 -9.06
C VAL A 127 12.32 9.61 -10.02
N ILE A 128 12.00 8.47 -10.62
CA ILE A 128 12.87 7.78 -11.57
C ILE A 128 12.46 8.17 -12.99
N ASN A 129 11.17 8.03 -13.27
CA ASN A 129 10.53 8.45 -14.51
C ASN A 129 9.03 8.71 -14.30
N GLU A 130 8.27 8.92 -15.37
CA GLU A 130 6.84 9.22 -15.34
C GLU A 130 5.99 8.06 -14.79
N THR A 131 6.46 6.82 -14.89
CA THR A 131 5.74 5.63 -14.39
C THR A 131 6.23 5.17 -13.02
N ARG A 132 7.46 5.52 -12.62
CA ARG A 132 8.12 5.04 -11.39
C ARG A 132 8.45 6.19 -10.45
N VAL A 133 7.57 6.38 -9.47
CA VAL A 133 7.74 7.37 -8.40
C VAL A 133 7.55 6.72 -7.05
N PHE A 134 8.61 6.67 -6.25
CA PHE A 134 8.58 6.05 -4.93
C PHE A 134 8.30 7.08 -3.84
N ILE A 135 7.22 6.87 -3.08
CA ILE A 135 6.82 7.71 -1.96
C ILE A 135 7.28 7.11 -0.62
N TYR A 136 7.55 7.98 0.36
CA TYR A 136 7.93 7.58 1.70
C TYR A 136 6.68 7.21 2.52
N VAL A 137 6.70 6.01 3.10
CA VAL A 137 5.61 5.47 3.92
C VAL A 137 6.15 4.96 5.24
N ASN A 138 5.52 5.31 6.35
CA ASN A 138 5.91 4.83 7.68
C ASN A 138 5.27 3.46 7.95
N PHE A 139 6.10 2.44 8.19
CA PHE A 139 5.65 1.05 8.41
C PHE A 139 5.86 0.57 9.85
N ARG A 140 6.83 1.13 10.59
CA ARG A 140 7.15 0.66 11.96
C ARG A 140 7.41 1.79 12.94
N LYS A 141 7.35 1.47 14.24
CA LYS A 141 7.90 2.35 15.28
C LYS A 141 9.39 2.05 15.38
N PRO A 142 10.27 3.07 15.37
CA PRO A 142 11.68 2.83 15.56
C PRO A 142 11.96 2.29 16.96
N LEU A 143 12.73 1.22 17.07
CA LEU A 143 13.16 0.60 18.33
C LEU A 143 14.50 1.17 18.82
N PHE A 144 15.36 1.62 17.90
CA PHE A 144 16.71 2.11 18.21
C PHE A 144 17.05 3.43 17.50
N LYS A 145 18.11 4.11 17.95
CA LYS A 145 18.66 5.29 17.24
C LYS A 145 19.17 4.83 15.86
N HIS A 146 18.80 5.55 14.79
CA HIS A 146 19.05 5.19 13.38
C HIS A 146 18.20 4.03 12.81
N ASP A 147 17.15 3.63 13.51
CA ASP A 147 16.17 2.70 12.96
C ASP A 147 15.32 3.37 11.85
N ALA A 148 15.44 2.86 10.63
CA ALA A 148 14.58 3.25 9.51
C ALA A 148 13.13 2.79 9.76
N ALA A 149 12.28 3.72 10.18
CA ALA A 149 10.83 3.51 10.32
C ALA A 149 10.07 3.60 8.98
N TYR A 150 10.71 4.20 7.98
CA TYR A 150 10.13 4.48 6.67
C TYR A 150 10.62 3.49 5.63
N GLY A 151 9.69 3.10 4.76
CA GLY A 151 9.95 2.40 3.52
C GLY A 151 9.49 3.22 2.32
N PHE A 152 9.53 2.56 1.15
CA PHE A 152 9.19 3.13 -0.14
C PHE A 152 8.05 2.33 -0.76
N VAL A 153 7.12 3.03 -1.41
CA VAL A 153 6.05 2.42 -2.18
C VAL A 153 6.02 3.08 -3.55
N ASP A 154 5.99 2.28 -4.61
CA ASP A 154 5.78 2.80 -5.95
C ASP A 154 4.34 3.32 -6.07
N LEU A 155 4.21 4.60 -6.39
CA LEU A 155 2.94 5.27 -6.58
C LEU A 155 2.07 4.60 -7.65
N SER A 156 2.68 4.06 -8.71
CA SER A 156 1.95 3.40 -9.79
C SER A 156 1.35 2.06 -9.38
N ALA A 157 1.92 1.41 -8.37
CA ALA A 157 1.45 0.13 -7.85
C ALA A 157 0.31 0.28 -6.83
N VAL A 158 -0.02 1.49 -6.38
CA VAL A 158 -1.10 1.74 -5.42
C VAL A 158 -2.46 1.73 -6.12
N LYS A 159 -3.30 0.74 -5.79
CA LYS A 159 -4.70 0.65 -6.27
C LYS A 159 -5.63 1.54 -5.46
N GLN A 160 -5.61 1.41 -4.14
CA GLN A 160 -6.42 2.20 -3.23
C GLN A 160 -5.77 2.31 -1.86
N ILE A 161 -6.19 3.32 -1.10
CA ILE A 161 -5.83 3.50 0.31
C ILE A 161 -7.08 3.66 1.16
N TYR A 162 -7.10 3.04 2.33
CA TYR A 162 -8.25 3.08 3.23
C TYR A 162 -7.80 3.11 4.69
N ASN A 163 -8.73 3.45 5.58
CA ASN A 163 -8.48 3.43 7.01
C ASN A 163 -8.89 2.06 7.57
N GLU A 164 -7.99 1.43 8.31
CA GLU A 164 -8.21 0.18 9.00
C GLU A 164 -7.71 0.36 10.43
N SER A 165 -8.64 0.28 11.40
CA SER A 165 -8.33 0.40 12.83
C SER A 165 -7.52 1.66 13.20
N GLY A 166 -7.82 2.80 12.55
CA GLY A 166 -7.18 4.09 12.81
C GLY A 166 -5.84 4.32 12.10
N ARG A 167 -5.39 3.36 11.27
CA ARG A 167 -4.17 3.45 10.46
C ARG A 167 -4.50 3.30 8.99
N ALA A 168 -3.59 3.77 8.13
CA ALA A 168 -3.77 3.60 6.69
C ALA A 168 -3.31 2.21 6.25
N SER A 169 -4.07 1.61 5.34
CA SER A 169 -3.73 0.40 4.59
C SER A 169 -3.65 0.74 3.11
N ILE A 170 -2.73 0.08 2.40
CA ILE A 170 -2.53 0.23 0.97
C ILE A 170 -2.91 -1.09 0.30
N LEU A 171 -3.89 -1.07 -0.60
CA LEU A 171 -4.11 -2.18 -1.53
C LEU A 171 -3.29 -1.90 -2.78
N MET A 172 -2.43 -2.85 -3.13
CA MET A 172 -1.61 -2.82 -4.33
C MET A 172 -2.40 -3.30 -5.55
N ASN A 173 -1.96 -2.97 -6.75
CA ASN A 173 -2.56 -3.46 -8.00
C ASN A 173 -2.48 -4.99 -8.09
N SER A 174 -1.42 -5.58 -7.52
CA SER A 174 -1.24 -7.02 -7.34
C SER A 174 -2.26 -7.68 -6.42
N GLY A 175 -3.08 -6.91 -5.69
CA GLY A 175 -4.03 -7.41 -4.70
C GLY A 175 -3.43 -7.58 -3.30
N GLN A 176 -2.12 -7.40 -3.13
CA GLN A 176 -1.48 -7.42 -1.82
C GLN A 176 -1.89 -6.22 -0.98
N ILE A 177 -2.00 -6.42 0.34
CA ILE A 177 -2.35 -5.37 1.29
C ILE A 177 -1.15 -5.07 2.17
N ILE A 178 -0.74 -3.81 2.22
CA ILE A 178 0.34 -3.33 3.07
C ILE A 178 -0.23 -2.46 4.19
N GLN A 179 -0.04 -2.92 5.42
CA GLN A 179 -0.41 -2.19 6.64
C GLN A 179 0.63 -1.11 6.95
N THR A 180 0.18 0.12 7.22
CA THR A 180 1.09 1.23 7.58
C THR A 180 0.93 1.62 9.05
N ARG A 181 1.89 2.40 9.55
CA ARG A 181 1.86 2.98 10.90
C ARG A 181 1.31 4.40 10.96
N GLN A 182 1.06 5.01 9.81
CA GLN A 182 0.62 6.41 9.71
C GLN A 182 -0.89 6.52 9.50
N SER A 183 -1.43 7.72 9.75
CA SER A 183 -2.83 8.01 9.48
C SER A 183 -3.11 8.04 7.97
N LEU A 184 -4.38 7.81 7.59
CA LEU A 184 -4.82 7.96 6.20
C LEU A 184 -4.54 9.37 5.66
N LYS A 185 -4.68 10.40 6.50
CA LYS A 185 -4.37 11.81 6.14
C LYS A 185 -2.89 11.97 5.78
N SER A 186 -1.99 11.42 6.58
CA SER A 186 -0.54 11.47 6.32
C SER A 186 -0.17 10.75 5.03
N LEU A 187 -0.74 9.56 4.79
CA LEU A 187 -0.50 8.81 3.57
C LEU A 187 -1.05 9.51 2.32
N LYS A 188 -2.25 10.11 2.40
CA LYS A 188 -2.81 10.95 1.32
C LYS A 188 -1.87 12.09 0.94
N LYS A 189 -1.23 12.73 1.94
CA LYS A 189 -0.23 13.78 1.69
C LYS A 189 1.01 13.24 0.97
N SER A 190 1.54 12.09 1.38
CA SER A 190 2.66 11.44 0.66
C SER A 190 2.30 11.12 -0.80
N ILE A 191 1.11 10.58 -1.05
CA ILE A 191 0.61 10.29 -2.40
C ILE A 191 0.46 11.57 -3.23
N LEU A 192 -0.09 12.64 -2.64
CA LEU A 192 -0.21 13.94 -3.32
C LEU A 192 1.15 14.47 -3.74
N HIS A 193 2.15 14.46 -2.85
CA HIS A 193 3.51 14.87 -3.18
C HIS A 193 4.11 14.00 -4.29
N GLY A 194 3.90 12.68 -4.27
CA GLY A 194 4.31 11.79 -5.35
C GLY A 194 3.69 12.14 -6.70
N LYS A 195 2.37 12.42 -6.73
CA LYS A 195 1.65 12.82 -7.95
C LYS A 195 2.15 14.14 -8.50
N LEU A 196 2.39 15.13 -7.64
CA LEU A 196 2.94 16.42 -8.04
C LEU A 196 4.38 16.27 -8.58
N ALA A 197 5.22 15.49 -7.90
CA ALA A 197 6.59 15.20 -8.35
C ALA A 197 6.61 14.56 -9.74
N ARG A 198 5.69 13.63 -10.00
CA ARG A 198 5.48 13.03 -11.33
C ARG A 198 5.11 14.08 -12.37
N GLY A 199 4.16 14.97 -12.06
CA GLY A 199 3.76 16.06 -12.96
C GLY A 199 4.94 16.97 -13.32
N ILE A 200 5.75 17.35 -12.33
CA ILE A 200 6.97 18.14 -12.53
C ILE A 200 7.96 17.42 -13.43
N TYR A 201 8.13 16.10 -13.28
CA TYR A 201 9.00 15.32 -14.17
C TYR A 201 8.51 15.37 -15.62
N MET A 202 7.21 15.15 -15.84
CA MET A 202 6.61 15.18 -17.19
C MET A 202 6.78 16.55 -17.84
N GLU A 203 6.51 17.63 -17.10
CA GLU A 203 6.69 19.01 -17.59
C GLU A 203 8.14 19.30 -17.98
N LYS A 204 9.11 18.91 -17.14
CA LYS A 204 10.54 19.12 -17.40
C LYS A 204 11.06 18.33 -18.60
N HIS A 205 10.44 17.19 -18.90
CA HIS A 205 10.84 16.31 -20.01
C HIS A 205 9.92 16.41 -21.24
N LYS A 206 8.94 17.31 -21.22
CA LYS A 206 7.97 17.55 -22.31
C LYS A 206 7.21 16.28 -22.72
N LEU A 207 6.83 15.47 -21.75
CA LEU A 207 6.06 14.23 -21.91
C LEU A 207 4.55 14.47 -21.72
#